data_AF-A0AAX6SP88-F1
#
_entry.id   AF-A0AAX6SP88-F1
#
_cell.length_a   1.000
_cell.length_b   1.000
_cell.length_c   1.000
_cell.angle_alpha   90.00
_cell.angle_beta   90.00
_cell.angle_gamma   90.00
#
_symmetry.space_group_name_H-M   'P 1'
#
loop_
_entity.id
_entity.type
_entity.pdbx_description
1 polymer ?
#
loop_
_entity_poly.entity_id
_entity_poly.type
_entity_poly.pdbx_seq_one_letter_code
_entity_poly.pdbx_strand_id
1 'polypeptide(L)'
;MPTAAPPGKNLAPGGLTPTLQRRCFKSSVEKLQVSEESTPRQREWRPQIYRKCTDTAWLFLFFLFWTGLMFIMGYSVVAGAAGRLLFGYDSFGNVCGKKNSPVEGAPLSGQDMTLKTYMFFMNSCNPEIKGKRLGSTALCVSSCPEEQLSTLEEVQLFADTNGSFLCVYSLNSFNYTQSPNADSLCPRLPVPPSKSFPLFNRCIPQTPECYSMFASALINDVDMLHQILSGIMSERDTILGLCILALALSLAMMFIFRFITTLLVHIIISLVILGLLFVCGVLWWLYYDYTTDLSIELDTERENMKCVLGFAIVSTIITAILLVLIFVFRKRIKLTVALFQVTNKAINSSPFLLFQPVWTFAILIFFWVLWVAVLLSLGTAGSAQVIEGGQVEFTPLLGIRYMWWYHLIGLIWTSEFILACQQMTIVGAVVTWYFNRNKNDPSDHPILSSLSILLCYHQGTVVKGSFLITLVRIPRVILIYIHDTLKDKHSSWSRGMFRCCCCFSCLARHLHHLNQESSRGQKEK
;
A
#
# COMPACT_ATOMS: atom_id res chain seq x y z
N MET A 1 -49.15 -35.98 54.06
CA MET A 1 -48.23 -35.21 54.91
C MET A 1 -47.25 -34.50 53.99
N PRO A 2 -47.34 -33.16 53.92
CA PRO A 2 -46.78 -32.33 52.86
C PRO A 2 -45.43 -31.71 53.29
N THR A 3 -44.72 -31.14 52.32
CA THR A 3 -44.03 -29.81 52.32
C THR A 3 -42.95 -29.84 51.23
N ALA A 4 -42.69 -28.85 50.40
CA ALA A 4 -43.37 -27.67 49.87
C ALA A 4 -42.41 -27.14 48.78
N ALA A 5 -42.93 -26.66 47.66
CA ALA A 5 -42.20 -25.85 46.66
C ALA A 5 -42.51 -24.35 46.91
N PRO A 6 -42.10 -23.38 46.06
CA PRO A 6 -40.80 -22.95 45.49
C PRO A 6 -40.53 -21.46 45.93
N PRO A 7 -39.81 -20.51 45.25
CA PRO A 7 -39.91 -20.06 43.83
C PRO A 7 -38.52 -19.97 43.12
N GLY A 8 -38.34 -19.95 41.80
CA GLY A 8 -38.93 -19.08 40.77
C GLY A 8 -38.07 -17.82 40.57
N LYS A 9 -37.37 -17.68 39.42
CA LYS A 9 -37.08 -16.41 38.72
C LYS A 9 -36.46 -16.64 37.32
N ASN A 10 -37.22 -16.24 36.30
CA ASN A 10 -36.76 -15.95 34.95
C ASN A 10 -35.96 -14.62 34.93
N LEU A 11 -34.96 -14.49 34.03
CA LEU A 11 -34.79 -13.40 33.04
C LEU A 11 -33.42 -13.52 32.30
N ALA A 12 -33.45 -13.31 30.99
CA ALA A 12 -32.30 -13.24 30.05
C ALA A 12 -31.52 -11.90 30.19
N PRO A 13 -30.71 -11.41 29.20
CA PRO A 13 -29.65 -11.98 28.34
C PRO A 13 -28.29 -11.23 28.49
N GLY A 14 -27.22 -11.74 27.86
CA GLY A 14 -26.07 -10.91 27.44
C GLY A 14 -24.78 -11.01 28.28
N GLY A 15 -23.63 -11.04 27.59
CA GLY A 15 -22.30 -10.84 28.21
C GLY A 15 -21.15 -11.54 27.49
N LEU A 16 -20.61 -10.89 26.46
CA LEU A 16 -19.39 -11.30 25.76
C LEU A 16 -18.13 -10.94 26.60
N THR A 17 -17.18 -11.89 26.71
CA THR A 17 -15.76 -11.77 27.17
C THR A 17 -15.52 -11.63 28.69
N PRO A 18 -14.36 -12.05 29.29
CA PRO A 18 -13.08 -12.53 28.73
C PRO A 18 -12.54 -13.81 29.41
N THR A 19 -12.67 -14.98 28.77
CA THR A 19 -12.20 -16.28 29.34
C THR A 19 -10.97 -16.86 28.66
N LEU A 20 -10.46 -16.25 27.58
CA LEU A 20 -9.30 -16.78 26.84
C LEU A 20 -7.94 -16.46 27.51
N GLN A 21 -7.83 -15.35 28.23
CA GLN A 21 -6.53 -14.90 28.77
C GLN A 21 -6.11 -15.64 30.06
N ARG A 22 -7.06 -16.17 30.83
CA ARG A 22 -6.76 -16.90 32.09
C ARG A 22 -6.20 -18.31 31.89
N ARG A 23 -6.31 -18.91 30.69
CA ARG A 23 -5.68 -20.21 30.41
C ARG A 23 -4.18 -20.14 30.17
N CYS A 24 -3.63 -18.98 29.81
CA CYS A 24 -2.20 -18.84 29.49
C CYS A 24 -1.28 -18.69 30.72
N PHE A 25 -1.81 -18.34 31.91
CA PHE A 25 -0.95 -18.08 33.08
C PHE A 25 -0.84 -19.25 34.07
N LYS A 26 -1.70 -20.28 33.98
CA LYS A 26 -1.77 -21.35 34.99
C LYS A 26 -0.92 -22.59 34.68
N SER A 27 -0.14 -22.61 33.60
CA SER A 27 0.65 -23.79 33.18
C SER A 27 2.12 -23.78 33.65
N SER A 28 2.44 -23.10 34.76
CA SER A 28 3.83 -23.00 35.25
C SER A 28 4.12 -23.77 36.55
N VAL A 29 3.16 -24.49 37.15
CA VAL A 29 3.42 -25.26 38.38
C VAL A 29 2.64 -26.57 38.39
N GLU A 30 3.17 -27.60 37.74
CA GLU A 30 2.98 -29.00 38.15
C GLU A 30 4.08 -29.87 37.52
N LYS A 31 5.18 -30.03 38.27
CA LYS A 31 6.21 -31.05 37.99
C LYS A 31 5.67 -32.37 38.53
N LEU A 32 5.30 -33.30 37.65
CA LEU A 32 5.17 -34.72 38.01
C LEU A 32 6.35 -35.48 37.40
N GLN A 33 7.16 -36.07 38.28
CA GLN A 33 8.26 -36.98 37.94
C GLN A 33 7.71 -38.18 37.17
N VAL A 34 8.32 -38.48 36.02
CA VAL A 34 8.10 -39.74 35.29
C VAL A 34 9.37 -40.58 35.43
N SER A 35 9.17 -41.80 35.91
CA SER A 35 10.18 -42.81 36.22
C SER A 35 10.99 -43.24 34.99
N GLU A 36 12.26 -43.57 35.21
CA GLU A 36 13.20 -44.11 34.21
C GLU A 36 12.76 -45.52 33.79
N GLU A 37 12.44 -45.73 32.51
CA GLU A 37 12.25 -47.06 31.93
C GLU A 37 13.34 -47.33 30.90
N SER A 38 14.23 -48.26 31.24
CA SER A 38 15.37 -48.71 30.44
C SER A 38 14.94 -49.78 29.43
N THR A 39 14.71 -49.39 28.18
CA THR A 39 14.87 -50.23 26.95
C THR A 39 14.66 -49.35 25.69
N PRO A 40 15.45 -49.51 24.62
CA PRO A 40 15.34 -48.67 23.44
C PRO A 40 14.15 -49.12 22.58
N ARG A 41 12.96 -48.57 22.85
CA ARG A 41 11.78 -48.73 21.98
C ARG A 41 11.97 -47.97 20.67
N GLN A 42 11.51 -48.59 19.58
CA GLN A 42 11.42 -48.02 18.23
C GLN A 42 10.80 -46.61 18.31
N ARG A 43 11.41 -45.63 17.62
CA ARG A 43 11.09 -44.21 17.74
C ARG A 43 9.67 -43.93 17.21
N GLU A 44 8.65 -44.14 18.05
CA GLU A 44 7.28 -43.72 17.77
C GLU A 44 7.23 -42.20 17.69
N TRP A 45 6.80 -41.66 16.54
CA TRP A 45 6.58 -40.24 16.38
C TRP A 45 5.42 -39.82 17.29
N ARG A 46 5.74 -39.23 18.45
CA ARG A 46 4.75 -38.56 19.30
C ARG A 46 4.73 -37.08 18.94
N PRO A 47 3.58 -36.49 18.55
CA PRO A 47 3.49 -35.04 18.37
C PRO A 47 3.95 -34.37 19.66
N GLN A 48 4.74 -33.29 19.58
CA GLN A 48 5.10 -32.54 20.78
C GLN A 48 3.82 -32.01 21.45
N ILE A 49 3.46 -32.62 22.57
CA ILE A 49 2.27 -32.29 23.36
C ILE A 49 2.41 -30.91 24.02
N TYR A 50 3.66 -30.48 24.27
CA TYR A 50 3.99 -29.23 24.94
C TYR A 50 4.61 -28.23 23.97
N ARG A 51 3.88 -27.17 23.63
CA ARG A 51 4.38 -26.04 22.85
C ARG A 51 4.99 -24.99 23.78
N LYS A 52 6.14 -24.45 23.41
CA LYS A 52 6.80 -23.33 24.11
C LYS A 52 6.86 -22.12 23.17
N CYS A 53 6.83 -20.92 23.75
CA CYS A 53 6.98 -19.70 22.98
C CYS A 53 8.36 -19.64 22.32
N THR A 54 8.40 -19.31 21.02
CA THR A 54 9.63 -19.24 20.23
C THR A 54 10.11 -17.79 20.07
N ASP A 55 11.43 -17.59 20.10
CA ASP A 55 12.11 -16.30 19.87
C ASP A 55 11.53 -15.09 20.67
N THR A 56 11.32 -15.26 21.99
CA THR A 56 10.67 -14.23 22.85
C THR A 56 11.39 -12.88 22.90
N ALA A 57 12.71 -12.85 22.74
CA ALA A 57 13.48 -11.61 22.69
C ALA A 57 13.11 -10.73 21.48
N TRP A 58 12.86 -11.36 20.32
CA TRP A 58 12.41 -10.66 19.11
C TRP A 58 10.99 -10.13 19.27
N LEU A 59 10.13 -10.88 19.95
CA LEU A 59 8.78 -10.44 20.28
C LEU A 59 8.82 -9.19 21.18
N PHE A 60 9.68 -9.17 22.21
CA PHE A 60 9.88 -7.99 23.06
C PHE A 60 10.35 -6.77 22.26
N LEU A 61 11.34 -6.95 21.37
CA LEU A 61 11.84 -5.87 20.51
C LEU A 61 10.74 -5.29 19.60
N PHE A 62 9.90 -6.15 19.05
CA PHE A 62 8.77 -5.72 18.22
C PHE A 62 7.72 -4.94 19.01
N PHE A 63 7.38 -5.37 20.22
CA PHE A 63 6.49 -4.58 21.08
C PHE A 63 7.11 -3.25 21.48
N LEU A 64 8.41 -3.21 21.81
CA LEU A 64 9.13 -1.96 22.08
C LEU A 64 9.07 -1.03 20.86
N PHE A 65 9.27 -1.55 19.65
CA PHE A 65 9.13 -0.78 18.43
C PHE A 65 7.69 -0.27 18.22
N TRP A 66 6.69 -1.11 18.46
CA TRP A 66 5.29 -0.68 18.39
C TRP A 66 4.91 0.36 19.44
N THR A 67 5.51 0.35 20.63
CA THR A 67 5.29 1.43 21.61
C THR A 67 5.78 2.78 21.08
N GLY A 68 6.88 2.80 20.32
CA GLY A 68 7.34 4.01 19.62
C GLY A 68 6.36 4.46 18.53
N LEU A 69 5.79 3.54 17.75
CA LEU A 69 4.76 3.87 16.76
C LEU A 69 3.50 4.45 17.40
N MET A 70 3.04 3.86 18.51
CA MET A 70 1.89 4.35 19.26
C MET A 70 2.16 5.72 19.89
N PHE A 71 3.39 5.95 20.36
CA PHE A 71 3.82 7.27 20.83
C PHE A 71 3.79 8.31 19.71
N ILE A 72 4.33 7.99 18.53
CA ILE A 72 4.29 8.88 17.35
C ILE A 72 2.84 9.16 16.95
N MET A 73 1.98 8.14 16.94
CA MET A 73 0.55 8.32 16.66
C MET A 73 -0.08 9.28 17.67
N GLY A 74 0.09 9.05 18.97
CA GLY A 74 -0.45 9.93 20.02
C GLY A 74 0.08 11.36 19.92
N TYR A 75 1.40 11.52 19.74
CA TYR A 75 2.03 12.82 19.53
C TYR A 75 1.47 13.51 18.28
N SER A 76 1.31 12.80 17.16
CA SER A 76 0.78 13.36 15.91
C SER A 76 -0.66 13.81 16.03
N VAL A 77 -1.48 13.16 16.86
CA VAL A 77 -2.88 13.55 17.09
C VAL A 77 -2.97 14.77 18.00
N VAL A 78 -2.09 14.89 19.00
CA VAL A 78 -2.09 16.01 19.94
C VAL A 78 -1.41 17.25 19.36
N ALA A 79 -0.23 17.09 18.78
CA ALA A 79 0.57 18.19 18.24
C ALA A 79 0.23 18.50 16.77
N GLY A 80 -0.25 17.50 16.01
CA GLY A 80 -0.67 17.69 14.64
C GLY A 80 -2.09 18.24 14.59
N ALA A 81 -2.27 19.24 13.75
CA ALA A 81 -3.59 19.77 13.42
C ALA A 81 -3.94 19.33 12.00
N ALA A 82 -4.29 18.06 11.82
CA ALA A 82 -4.64 17.49 10.51
C ALA A 82 -5.76 18.28 9.80
N GLY A 83 -6.63 18.93 10.57
CA GLY A 83 -7.64 19.86 10.06
C GLY A 83 -7.08 21.01 9.22
N ARG A 84 -5.83 21.45 9.44
CA ARG A 84 -5.18 22.48 8.62
C ARG A 84 -5.01 22.07 7.15
N LEU A 85 -4.90 20.77 6.86
CA LEU A 85 -4.84 20.26 5.48
C LEU A 85 -6.22 20.29 4.83
N LEU A 86 -7.25 19.87 5.56
CA LEU A 86 -8.62 19.73 5.04
C LEU A 86 -9.32 21.09 4.89
N PHE A 87 -9.29 21.90 5.95
CA PHE A 87 -9.98 23.19 6.03
C PHE A 87 -9.12 24.36 5.49
N GLY A 88 -7.79 24.20 5.46
CA GLY A 88 -6.88 25.32 5.21
C GLY A 88 -6.70 26.22 6.43
N TYR A 89 -5.74 27.13 6.35
CA TYR A 89 -5.50 28.16 7.35
C TYR A 89 -5.02 29.45 6.66
N ASP A 90 -5.35 30.59 7.22
CA ASP A 90 -4.97 31.90 6.68
C ASP A 90 -3.50 32.26 7.00
N SER A 91 -2.99 33.34 6.41
CA SER A 91 -1.61 33.81 6.66
C SER A 91 -1.36 34.27 8.10
N PHE A 92 -2.39 34.40 8.94
CA PHE A 92 -2.30 34.82 10.34
C PHE A 92 -2.48 33.63 11.32
N GLY A 93 -2.52 32.40 10.81
CA GLY A 93 -2.57 31.18 11.61
C GLY A 93 -3.97 30.73 12.05
N ASN A 94 -5.03 31.36 11.56
CA ASN A 94 -6.41 30.95 11.82
C ASN A 94 -6.82 29.81 10.88
N VAL A 95 -7.32 28.71 11.42
CA VAL A 95 -7.91 27.61 10.67
C VAL A 95 -9.34 27.98 10.28
N CYS A 96 -9.67 27.86 8.99
CA CYS A 96 -10.99 28.21 8.48
C CYS A 96 -12.07 27.23 8.99
N GLY A 97 -13.28 27.71 9.21
CA GLY A 97 -14.40 26.91 9.72
C GLY A 97 -14.28 26.47 11.19
N LYS A 98 -13.32 27.02 11.95
CA LYS A 98 -13.10 26.67 13.36
C LYS A 98 -12.83 27.90 14.22
N LYS A 99 -13.02 27.74 15.53
CA LYS A 99 -12.60 28.71 16.54
C LYS A 99 -11.12 28.53 16.83
N ASN A 100 -10.34 29.61 16.72
CA ASN A 100 -8.89 29.58 16.87
C ASN A 100 -8.44 30.16 18.21
N SER A 101 -7.32 29.65 18.72
CA SER A 101 -6.63 30.25 19.87
C SER A 101 -5.63 31.30 19.39
N PRO A 102 -5.47 32.42 20.12
CA PRO A 102 -4.51 33.45 19.75
C PRO A 102 -3.07 32.93 19.79
N VAL A 103 -2.25 33.37 18.84
CA VAL A 103 -0.82 33.11 18.77
C VAL A 103 -0.08 34.34 19.28
N GLU A 104 0.83 34.15 20.24
CA GLU A 104 1.64 35.26 20.78
C GLU A 104 2.46 35.94 19.67
N GLY A 105 2.39 37.27 19.59
CA GLY A 105 3.06 38.07 18.56
C GLY A 105 2.29 38.24 17.25
N ALA A 106 1.15 37.56 17.06
CA ALA A 106 0.31 37.70 15.87
C ALA A 106 -1.07 38.31 16.21
N PRO A 107 -1.27 39.63 16.04
CA PRO A 107 -2.47 40.33 16.52
C PRO A 107 -3.75 39.93 15.76
N LEU A 108 -3.62 39.45 14.53
CA LEU A 108 -4.76 39.02 13.69
C LEU A 108 -5.09 37.53 13.86
N SER A 109 -4.41 36.84 14.77
CA SER A 109 -4.64 35.43 15.09
C SER A 109 -5.69 35.24 16.20
N GLY A 110 -6.21 34.02 16.36
CA GLY A 110 -7.19 33.68 17.39
C GLY A 110 -8.62 34.13 17.09
N GLN A 111 -8.94 34.41 15.83
CA GLN A 111 -10.29 34.81 15.44
C GLN A 111 -11.24 33.61 15.33
N ASP A 112 -12.53 33.86 15.52
CA ASP A 112 -13.57 32.89 15.27
C ASP A 112 -13.87 32.83 13.76
N MET A 113 -13.42 31.74 13.11
CA MET A 113 -13.61 31.51 11.67
C MET A 113 -14.72 30.50 11.39
N THR A 114 -15.60 30.20 12.35
CA THR A 114 -16.68 29.19 12.18
C THR A 114 -17.56 29.43 10.96
N LEU A 115 -17.91 30.69 10.67
CA LEU A 115 -18.69 31.09 9.50
C LEU A 115 -17.86 31.32 8.23
N LYS A 116 -16.53 31.30 8.33
CA LYS A 116 -15.59 31.55 7.23
C LYS A 116 -14.87 30.24 6.90
N THR A 117 -15.55 29.40 6.13
CA THR A 117 -15.14 28.01 5.91
C THR A 117 -14.08 27.85 4.82
N TYR A 118 -13.98 28.77 3.86
CA TYR A 118 -13.14 28.64 2.68
C TYR A 118 -11.86 29.47 2.79
N MET A 119 -10.76 28.98 2.25
CA MET A 119 -9.49 29.69 2.18
C MET A 119 -9.31 30.32 0.79
N PHE A 120 -9.12 31.63 0.75
CA PHE A 120 -8.95 32.44 -0.46
C PHE A 120 -7.53 33.01 -0.54
N PHE A 121 -6.94 33.03 -1.73
CA PHE A 121 -5.61 33.61 -1.99
C PHE A 121 -5.73 34.95 -2.70
N MET A 122 -5.19 36.00 -2.10
CA MET A 122 -5.27 37.38 -2.62
C MET A 122 -4.61 37.56 -3.99
N ASN A 123 -3.65 36.70 -4.33
CA ASN A 123 -2.96 36.70 -5.61
C ASN A 123 -2.88 35.26 -6.14
N SER A 124 -4.00 34.81 -6.73
CA SER A 124 -4.12 33.46 -7.28
C SER A 124 -3.43 33.32 -8.64
N CYS A 125 -3.42 34.36 -9.48
CA CYS A 125 -2.92 34.28 -10.86
C CYS A 125 -1.44 34.66 -11.03
N ASN A 126 -0.82 35.32 -10.05
CA ASN A 126 0.60 35.61 -10.07
C ASN A 126 1.24 35.24 -8.72
N PRO A 127 1.27 33.93 -8.37
CA PRO A 127 1.77 33.49 -7.08
C PRO A 127 3.25 33.85 -6.91
N GLU A 128 3.58 34.71 -5.96
CA GLU A 128 4.97 34.97 -5.58
C GLU A 128 5.52 33.75 -4.85
N ILE A 129 6.54 33.10 -5.41
CA ILE A 129 7.15 31.91 -4.80
C ILE A 129 8.26 32.36 -3.84
N LYS A 130 8.00 32.33 -2.53
CA LYS A 130 9.05 32.42 -1.50
C LYS A 130 9.36 31.01 -0.99
N GLY A 131 10.38 30.36 -1.55
CA GLY A 131 10.79 29.01 -1.15
C GLY A 131 9.87 27.91 -1.69
N LYS A 132 9.31 27.05 -0.83
CA LYS A 132 8.46 25.89 -1.19
C LYS A 132 6.94 26.13 -1.04
N ARG A 133 6.48 27.37 -0.85
CA ARG A 133 5.05 27.73 -0.67
C ARG A 133 4.70 29.04 -1.37
N LEU A 134 3.41 29.23 -1.68
CA LEU A 134 2.85 30.52 -2.12
C LEU A 134 3.11 31.59 -1.06
N GLY A 135 3.77 32.67 -1.43
CA GLY A 135 3.95 33.88 -0.61
C GLY A 135 2.76 34.84 -0.68
N SER A 136 1.68 34.47 -1.38
CA SER A 136 0.45 35.28 -1.40
C SER A 136 -0.30 35.17 -0.07
N THR A 137 -0.73 36.31 0.46
CA THR A 137 -1.60 36.39 1.64
C THR A 137 -2.88 35.59 1.40
N ALA A 138 -3.16 34.64 2.28
CA ALA A 138 -4.37 33.84 2.27
C ALA A 138 -5.29 34.27 3.42
N LEU A 139 -6.61 34.23 3.21
CA LEU A 139 -7.64 34.61 4.17
C LEU A 139 -8.74 33.54 4.26
N CYS A 140 -9.40 33.46 5.41
CA CYS A 140 -10.64 32.70 5.54
C CYS A 140 -11.84 33.56 5.12
N VAL A 141 -12.68 33.04 4.24
CA VAL A 141 -13.83 33.69 3.63
C VAL A 141 -15.07 32.80 3.76
N SER A 142 -16.26 33.41 3.79
CA SER A 142 -17.54 32.69 3.89
C SER A 142 -18.02 32.16 2.55
N SER A 143 -17.73 32.88 1.46
CA SER A 143 -18.02 32.47 0.08
C SER A 143 -16.91 32.87 -0.88
N CYS A 144 -16.65 32.03 -1.88
CA CYS A 144 -15.73 32.35 -2.97
C CYS A 144 -16.39 33.28 -4.00
N PRO A 145 -15.65 34.21 -4.63
CA PRO A 145 -16.19 35.06 -5.69
C PRO A 145 -16.40 34.24 -6.95
N GLU A 146 -17.66 33.97 -7.33
CA GLU A 146 -17.99 33.20 -8.54
C GLU A 146 -17.88 34.03 -9.82
N GLU A 147 -17.97 35.35 -9.70
CA GLU A 147 -17.84 36.31 -10.80
C GLU A 147 -16.51 37.07 -10.69
N GLN A 148 -16.04 37.62 -11.81
CA GLN A 148 -14.82 38.42 -11.86
C GLN A 148 -15.06 39.79 -11.20
N LEU A 149 -14.23 40.15 -10.23
CA LEU A 149 -14.27 41.47 -9.58
C LEU A 149 -13.12 42.32 -10.13
N SER A 150 -13.45 43.34 -10.90
CA SER A 150 -12.53 44.19 -11.65
C SER A 150 -12.11 45.45 -10.89
N THR A 151 -12.97 45.98 -10.02
CA THR A 151 -12.68 47.18 -9.22
C THR A 151 -12.82 46.94 -7.72
N LEU A 152 -12.31 47.88 -6.93
CA LEU A 152 -12.37 47.78 -5.48
C LEU A 152 -13.78 48.04 -4.92
N GLU A 153 -14.60 48.80 -5.64
CA GLU A 153 -16.02 49.00 -5.36
C GLU A 153 -16.78 47.68 -5.49
N GLU A 154 -16.47 46.86 -6.50
CA GLU A 154 -17.07 45.53 -6.67
C GLU A 154 -16.67 44.58 -5.54
N VAL A 155 -15.42 44.64 -5.08
CA VAL A 155 -14.96 43.88 -3.90
C VAL A 155 -15.66 44.33 -2.62
N GLN A 156 -15.89 45.64 -2.44
CA GLN A 156 -16.64 46.19 -1.33
C GLN A 156 -18.10 45.72 -1.37
N LEU A 157 -18.74 45.82 -2.55
CA LEU A 157 -20.11 45.37 -2.76
C LEU A 157 -20.25 43.87 -2.44
N PHE A 158 -19.31 43.04 -2.87
CA PHE A 158 -19.29 41.61 -2.56
C PHE A 158 -19.19 41.33 -1.05
N ALA A 159 -18.38 42.11 -0.33
CA ALA A 159 -18.27 41.98 1.12
C ALA A 159 -19.59 42.34 1.83
N ASP A 160 -20.25 43.41 1.39
CA ASP A 160 -21.48 43.90 2.02
C ASP A 160 -22.71 43.04 1.66
N THR A 161 -22.78 42.47 0.45
CA THR A 161 -23.90 41.62 0.01
C THR A 161 -23.80 40.18 0.50
N ASN A 162 -22.63 39.56 0.36
CA ASN A 162 -22.42 38.14 0.67
C ASN A 162 -21.84 37.92 2.07
N GLY A 163 -21.45 38.98 2.78
CA GLY A 163 -20.78 38.89 4.08
C GLY A 163 -19.40 38.21 4.00
N SER A 164 -18.74 38.27 2.84
CA SER A 164 -17.47 37.60 2.56
C SER A 164 -16.35 38.62 2.29
N PHE A 165 -15.44 38.78 3.24
CA PHE A 165 -14.41 39.82 3.22
C PHE A 165 -13.13 39.31 2.55
N LEU A 166 -12.74 39.92 1.42
CA LEU A 166 -11.56 39.53 0.64
C LEU A 166 -10.27 40.31 1.00
N CYS A 167 -10.34 41.32 1.86
CA CYS A 167 -9.19 42.10 2.34
C CYS A 167 -8.77 41.69 3.76
N VAL A 168 -7.55 42.06 4.17
CA VAL A 168 -7.00 41.76 5.51
C VAL A 168 -7.94 42.28 6.61
N TYR A 169 -8.10 41.49 7.68
CA TYR A 169 -9.08 41.75 8.75
C TYR A 169 -8.91 43.08 9.51
N SER A 170 -7.78 43.78 9.34
CA SER A 170 -7.56 45.12 9.91
C SER A 170 -8.35 46.22 9.18
N LEU A 171 -8.87 45.95 7.99
CA LEU A 171 -9.60 46.89 7.16
C LEU A 171 -11.09 46.52 7.09
N ASN A 172 -11.96 47.46 7.48
CA ASN A 172 -13.42 47.31 7.34
C ASN A 172 -13.89 47.58 5.90
N SER A 173 -14.98 46.94 5.47
CA SER A 173 -15.52 47.06 4.11
C SER A 173 -15.76 48.51 3.68
N PHE A 174 -16.28 49.36 4.59
CA PHE A 174 -16.53 50.79 4.33
C PHE A 174 -15.28 51.59 3.92
N ASN A 175 -14.09 51.13 4.29
CA ASN A 175 -12.82 51.84 4.07
C ASN A 175 -12.01 51.24 2.90
N TYR A 176 -12.54 50.29 2.15
CA TYR A 176 -11.81 49.68 1.03
C TYR A 176 -11.39 50.74 0.02
N THR A 177 -12.31 51.58 -0.44
CA THR A 177 -12.06 52.64 -1.44
C THR A 177 -11.39 53.91 -0.89
N GLN A 178 -11.40 54.09 0.44
CA GLN A 178 -10.92 55.32 1.08
C GLN A 178 -9.51 55.19 1.66
N SER A 179 -9.04 53.97 1.91
CA SER A 179 -7.74 53.74 2.53
C SER A 179 -6.61 53.92 1.50
N PRO A 180 -5.58 54.74 1.79
CA PRO A 180 -4.42 54.89 0.89
C PRO A 180 -3.57 53.62 0.79
N ASN A 181 -3.76 52.65 1.69
CA ASN A 181 -3.02 51.38 1.72
C ASN A 181 -3.83 50.20 1.14
N ALA A 182 -4.98 50.46 0.51
CA ALA A 182 -5.88 49.42 0.00
C ALA A 182 -5.16 48.44 -0.94
N ASP A 183 -4.27 48.92 -1.81
CA ASP A 183 -3.50 48.09 -2.75
C ASP A 183 -2.66 47.00 -2.09
N SER A 184 -2.26 47.18 -0.83
CA SER A 184 -1.46 46.22 -0.06
C SER A 184 -2.29 45.29 0.84
N LEU A 185 -3.51 45.71 1.21
CA LEU A 185 -4.38 45.01 2.15
C LEU A 185 -5.52 44.25 1.45
N CYS A 186 -5.78 44.53 0.18
CA CYS A 186 -6.83 43.94 -0.63
C CYS A 186 -6.22 43.07 -1.75
N PRO A 187 -7.02 42.17 -2.36
CA PRO A 187 -6.54 41.31 -3.43
C PRO A 187 -6.16 42.11 -4.66
N ARG A 188 -5.22 41.57 -5.44
CA ARG A 188 -4.81 42.22 -6.68
C ARG A 188 -5.93 42.13 -7.71
N LEU A 189 -6.33 43.27 -8.25
CA LEU A 189 -7.39 43.35 -9.25
C LEU A 189 -6.83 43.08 -10.67
N PRO A 190 -7.61 42.45 -11.56
CA PRO A 190 -8.94 41.88 -11.31
C PRO A 190 -8.85 40.54 -10.55
N VAL A 191 -9.79 40.30 -9.63
CA VAL A 191 -9.93 39.01 -8.94
C VAL A 191 -10.59 38.01 -9.89
N PRO A 192 -9.98 36.85 -10.16
CA PRO A 192 -10.54 35.85 -11.06
C PRO A 192 -11.80 35.20 -10.45
N PRO A 193 -12.75 34.76 -11.29
CA PRO A 193 -13.87 33.94 -10.83
C PRO A 193 -13.33 32.63 -10.25
N SER A 194 -13.86 32.20 -9.12
CA SER A 194 -13.37 31.07 -8.34
C SER A 194 -14.52 30.27 -7.72
N LYS A 195 -14.32 28.96 -7.60
CA LYS A 195 -15.28 28.08 -6.91
C LYS A 195 -14.60 27.27 -5.83
N SER A 196 -15.39 26.88 -4.82
CA SER A 196 -14.92 26.00 -3.77
C SER A 196 -14.65 24.59 -4.30
N PHE A 197 -13.50 24.02 -3.98
CA PHE A 197 -13.20 22.65 -4.36
C PHE A 197 -13.94 21.63 -3.47
N PRO A 198 -14.60 20.59 -4.01
CA PRO A 198 -15.45 19.70 -3.20
C PRO A 198 -14.71 18.89 -2.11
N LEU A 199 -13.40 18.68 -2.25
CA LEU A 199 -12.60 17.91 -1.27
C LEU A 199 -11.79 18.78 -0.31
N PHE A 200 -11.56 20.06 -0.64
CA PHE A 200 -10.74 20.98 0.16
C PHE A 200 -11.43 22.34 0.19
N ASN A 201 -11.64 22.90 1.38
CA ASN A 201 -12.32 24.19 1.53
C ASN A 201 -11.44 25.37 1.05
N ARG A 202 -11.17 25.43 -0.25
CA ARG A 202 -10.30 26.42 -0.87
C ARG A 202 -11.00 26.99 -2.10
N CYS A 203 -10.87 28.29 -2.30
CA CYS A 203 -11.31 28.95 -3.52
C CYS A 203 -10.26 28.72 -4.60
N ILE A 204 -10.66 28.08 -5.70
CA ILE A 204 -9.78 27.80 -6.84
C ILE A 204 -10.27 28.60 -8.04
N PRO A 205 -9.39 29.34 -8.75
CA PRO A 205 -9.77 30.11 -9.93
C PRO A 205 -10.34 29.19 -11.03
N GLN A 206 -11.29 29.68 -11.82
CA GLN A 206 -11.92 28.90 -12.90
C GLN A 206 -11.27 29.12 -14.26
N THR A 207 -10.54 30.22 -14.44
CA THR A 207 -9.90 30.53 -15.73
C THR A 207 -8.68 29.63 -15.94
N PRO A 208 -8.57 28.93 -17.09
CA PRO A 208 -7.55 27.90 -17.32
C PRO A 208 -6.12 28.43 -17.22
N GLU A 209 -5.89 29.66 -17.65
CA GLU A 209 -4.59 30.35 -17.57
C GLU A 209 -4.17 30.56 -16.10
N CYS A 210 -5.02 31.21 -15.31
CA CYS A 210 -4.78 31.44 -13.88
C CYS A 210 -4.70 30.14 -13.09
N TYR A 211 -5.52 29.16 -13.46
CA TYR A 211 -5.53 27.82 -12.88
C TYR A 211 -4.16 27.16 -12.99
N SER A 212 -3.57 27.13 -14.19
CA SER A 212 -2.26 26.52 -14.42
C SER A 212 -1.14 27.17 -13.59
N MET A 213 -1.16 28.50 -13.47
CA MET A 213 -0.19 29.25 -12.66
C MET A 213 -0.37 28.98 -11.16
N PHE A 214 -1.62 28.99 -10.69
CA PHE A 214 -1.97 28.69 -9.30
C PHE A 214 -1.57 27.25 -8.92
N ALA A 215 -1.89 26.30 -9.79
CA ALA A 215 -1.63 24.88 -9.59
C ALA A 215 -0.11 24.61 -9.53
N SER A 216 0.68 25.16 -10.46
CA SER A 216 2.14 24.98 -10.49
C SER A 216 2.85 25.50 -9.24
N ALA A 217 2.33 26.56 -8.63
CA ALA A 217 2.86 27.07 -7.37
C ALA A 217 2.42 26.25 -6.14
N LEU A 218 1.32 25.49 -6.23
CA LEU A 218 0.85 24.60 -5.16
C LEU A 218 1.56 23.23 -5.18
N ILE A 219 1.90 22.71 -6.38
CA ILE A 219 2.57 21.42 -6.59
C ILE A 219 3.43 21.52 -7.88
N ASN A 220 4.70 21.14 -7.82
CA ASN A 220 5.63 21.25 -8.97
C ASN A 220 5.27 20.37 -10.20
N ASP A 221 4.29 19.47 -10.12
CA ASP A 221 3.87 18.54 -11.19
C ASP A 221 2.33 18.40 -11.25
N VAL A 222 1.64 19.47 -11.69
CA VAL A 222 0.17 19.57 -11.59
C VAL A 222 -0.63 19.04 -12.77
N ASP A 223 -0.07 18.95 -13.97
CA ASP A 223 -0.86 18.51 -15.13
C ASP A 223 -1.32 17.06 -14.98
N MET A 224 -0.46 16.20 -14.44
CA MET A 224 -0.76 14.80 -14.17
C MET A 224 -1.78 14.64 -13.03
N LEU A 225 -1.61 15.38 -11.94
CA LEU A 225 -2.51 15.29 -10.78
C LEU A 225 -3.91 15.81 -11.13
N HIS A 226 -4.00 16.84 -11.98
CA HIS A 226 -5.27 17.37 -12.44
C HIS A 226 -6.06 16.41 -13.29
N GLN A 227 -5.41 15.78 -14.27
CA GLN A 227 -6.05 14.78 -15.12
C GLN A 227 -6.54 13.57 -14.30
N ILE A 228 -5.77 13.15 -13.30
CA ILE A 228 -6.14 12.02 -12.44
C ILE A 228 -7.32 12.40 -11.55
N LEU A 229 -7.29 13.57 -10.91
CA LEU A 229 -8.30 13.94 -9.92
C LEU A 229 -9.65 14.33 -10.55
N SER A 230 -9.63 15.03 -11.70
CA SER A 230 -10.85 15.34 -12.45
C SER A 230 -11.50 14.07 -13.01
N GLY A 231 -10.69 13.12 -13.50
CA GLY A 231 -11.17 11.81 -13.93
C GLY A 231 -11.81 11.01 -12.80
N ILE A 232 -11.19 10.99 -11.62
CA ILE A 232 -11.74 10.28 -10.44
C ILE A 232 -13.07 10.88 -9.97
N MET A 233 -13.20 12.21 -9.97
CA MET A 233 -14.39 12.89 -9.49
C MET A 233 -15.58 12.76 -10.45
N SER A 234 -15.33 12.75 -11.76
CA SER A 234 -16.38 12.61 -12.78
C SER A 234 -16.94 11.19 -12.87
N GLU A 235 -16.15 10.17 -12.47
CA GLU A 235 -16.49 8.76 -12.71
C GLU A 235 -16.52 7.91 -11.43
N ARG A 236 -16.68 8.51 -10.25
CA ARG A 236 -16.56 7.80 -8.96
C ARG A 236 -17.41 6.53 -8.88
N ASP A 237 -18.62 6.57 -9.42
CA ASP A 237 -19.59 5.46 -9.33
C ASP A 237 -19.20 4.34 -10.30
N THR A 238 -18.68 4.70 -11.48
CA THR A 238 -18.07 3.78 -12.45
C THR A 238 -16.80 3.15 -11.89
N ILE A 239 -15.94 3.92 -11.22
CA ILE A 239 -14.70 3.44 -10.59
C ILE A 239 -15.02 2.47 -9.46
N LEU A 240 -15.96 2.80 -8.58
CA LEU A 240 -16.40 1.90 -7.51
C LEU A 240 -16.99 0.60 -8.09
N GLY A 241 -17.81 0.71 -9.13
CA GLY A 241 -18.33 -0.43 -9.88
C GLY A 241 -17.23 -1.30 -10.48
N LEU A 242 -16.23 -0.71 -11.12
CA LEU A 242 -15.07 -1.41 -11.68
C LEU A 242 -14.20 -2.05 -10.59
N CYS A 243 -14.01 -1.41 -9.44
CA CYS A 243 -13.29 -1.99 -8.31
C CYS A 243 -14.02 -3.22 -7.74
N ILE A 244 -15.35 -3.14 -7.57
CA ILE A 244 -16.16 -4.26 -7.11
C ILE A 244 -16.16 -5.38 -8.15
N LEU A 245 -16.30 -5.05 -9.44
CA LEU A 245 -16.23 -6.01 -10.53
C LEU A 245 -14.86 -6.67 -10.60
N ALA A 246 -13.77 -5.91 -10.48
CA ALA A 246 -12.41 -6.43 -10.45
C ALA A 246 -12.19 -7.34 -9.23
N LEU A 247 -12.72 -6.97 -8.06
CA LEU A 247 -12.67 -7.81 -6.87
C LEU A 247 -13.46 -9.11 -7.10
N ALA A 248 -14.68 -9.04 -7.63
CA ALA A 248 -15.50 -10.20 -7.96
C ALA A 248 -14.83 -11.10 -9.00
N LEU A 249 -14.28 -10.52 -10.06
CA LEU A 249 -13.52 -11.23 -11.10
C LEU A 249 -12.23 -11.83 -10.52
N SER A 250 -11.53 -11.16 -9.60
CA SER A 250 -10.33 -11.70 -8.96
C SER A 250 -10.65 -12.90 -8.06
N LEU A 251 -11.77 -12.85 -7.33
CA LEU A 251 -12.27 -13.96 -6.51
C LEU A 251 -12.75 -15.11 -7.39
N ALA A 252 -13.47 -14.80 -8.47
CA ALA A 252 -13.90 -15.77 -9.47
C ALA A 252 -12.68 -16.42 -10.14
N MET A 253 -11.67 -15.65 -10.55
CA MET A 253 -10.42 -16.15 -11.11
C MET A 253 -9.64 -16.99 -10.10
N MET A 254 -9.56 -16.58 -8.82
CA MET A 254 -8.95 -17.40 -7.77
C MET A 254 -9.63 -18.76 -7.63
N PHE A 255 -10.96 -18.82 -7.78
CA PHE A 255 -11.75 -20.05 -7.73
C PHE A 255 -11.60 -20.89 -9.01
N ILE A 256 -11.78 -20.27 -10.17
CA ILE A 256 -11.70 -20.87 -11.50
C ILE A 256 -10.29 -21.41 -11.77
N PHE A 257 -9.24 -20.65 -11.43
CA PHE A 257 -7.85 -21.08 -11.57
C PHE A 257 -7.59 -22.40 -10.85
N ARG A 258 -8.31 -22.75 -9.78
CA ARG A 258 -8.08 -24.03 -9.09
C ARG A 258 -8.55 -25.25 -9.89
N PHE A 259 -9.69 -25.13 -10.56
CA PHE A 259 -10.21 -26.19 -11.43
C PHE A 259 -9.45 -26.23 -12.75
N ILE A 260 -9.14 -25.05 -13.27
CA ILE A 260 -8.51 -24.88 -14.56
C ILE A 260 -7.01 -25.18 -14.50
N THR A 261 -6.25 -24.88 -13.44
CA THR A 261 -4.77 -25.03 -13.43
C THR A 261 -4.29 -26.42 -13.82
N THR A 262 -4.96 -27.48 -13.35
CA THR A 262 -4.55 -28.84 -13.72
C THR A 262 -4.81 -29.11 -15.21
N LEU A 263 -5.96 -28.70 -15.71
CA LEU A 263 -6.38 -28.90 -17.11
C LEU A 263 -5.60 -27.96 -18.06
N LEU A 264 -5.35 -26.73 -17.63
CA LEU A 264 -4.61 -25.67 -18.30
C LEU A 264 -3.13 -25.97 -18.42
N VAL A 265 -2.50 -26.60 -17.41
CA VAL A 265 -1.11 -27.07 -17.57
C VAL A 265 -1.01 -28.10 -18.70
N HIS A 266 -1.97 -29.02 -18.83
CA HIS A 266 -1.96 -30.00 -19.91
C HIS A 266 -2.30 -29.36 -21.27
N ILE A 267 -3.31 -28.49 -21.32
CA ILE A 267 -3.65 -27.74 -22.54
C ILE A 267 -2.47 -26.89 -23.03
N ILE A 268 -1.81 -26.14 -22.13
CA ILE A 268 -0.68 -25.29 -22.49
C ILE A 268 0.49 -26.12 -23.01
N ILE A 269 0.83 -27.23 -22.35
CA ILE A 269 1.90 -28.11 -22.81
C ILE A 269 1.55 -28.69 -24.20
N SER A 270 0.31 -29.16 -24.39
CA SER A 270 -0.14 -29.69 -25.68
C SER A 270 -0.14 -28.63 -26.79
N LEU A 271 -0.59 -27.41 -26.49
CA LEU A 271 -0.61 -26.29 -27.43
C LEU A 271 0.81 -25.85 -27.81
N VAL A 272 1.74 -25.79 -26.84
CA VAL A 272 3.15 -25.47 -27.09
C VAL A 272 3.79 -26.54 -27.98
N ILE A 273 3.53 -27.82 -27.72
CA ILE A 273 4.04 -28.91 -28.58
C ILE A 273 3.49 -28.80 -30.00
N LEU A 274 2.17 -28.62 -30.15
CA LEU A 274 1.52 -28.50 -31.46
C LEU A 274 2.03 -27.27 -32.22
N GLY A 275 2.16 -26.12 -31.56
CA GLY A 275 2.66 -24.89 -32.15
C GLY A 275 4.11 -25.01 -32.62
N LEU A 276 4.98 -25.65 -31.83
CA LEU A 276 6.37 -25.90 -32.22
C LEU A 276 6.47 -26.82 -33.45
N LEU A 277 5.68 -27.91 -33.47
CA LEU A 277 5.63 -28.82 -34.61
C LEU A 277 5.05 -28.14 -35.86
N PHE A 278 4.03 -27.29 -35.70
CA PHE A 278 3.42 -26.53 -36.79
C PHE A 278 4.40 -25.54 -37.41
N VAL A 279 5.08 -24.71 -36.60
CA VAL A 279 6.07 -23.74 -37.09
C VAL A 279 7.23 -24.45 -37.79
N CYS A 280 7.72 -25.56 -37.21
CA CYS A 280 8.75 -26.37 -37.84
C CYS A 280 8.26 -26.95 -39.19
N GLY A 281 7.04 -27.51 -39.23
CA GLY A 281 6.45 -28.07 -40.44
C GLY A 281 6.23 -27.04 -41.56
N VAL A 282 5.73 -25.85 -41.22
CA VAL A 282 5.53 -24.76 -42.20
C VAL A 282 6.87 -24.27 -42.76
N LEU A 283 7.90 -24.10 -41.92
CA LEU A 283 9.22 -23.67 -42.40
C LEU A 283 9.87 -24.69 -43.34
N TRP A 284 9.73 -25.99 -43.05
CA TRP A 284 10.22 -27.06 -43.93
C TRP A 284 9.41 -27.18 -45.22
N TRP A 285 8.09 -27.00 -45.15
CA TRP A 285 7.23 -26.99 -46.34
C TRP A 285 7.55 -25.79 -47.24
N LEU A 286 7.69 -24.59 -46.68
CA LEU A 286 8.12 -23.40 -47.42
C LEU A 286 9.50 -23.60 -48.07
N TYR A 287 10.46 -24.20 -47.35
CA TYR A 287 11.75 -24.54 -47.95
C TYR A 287 11.60 -25.49 -49.14
N TYR A 288 10.77 -26.54 -49.01
CA TYR A 288 10.51 -27.49 -50.10
C TYR A 288 9.85 -26.84 -51.32
N ASP A 289 8.89 -25.96 -51.09
CA ASP A 289 8.19 -25.21 -52.14
C ASP A 289 9.17 -24.31 -52.92
N TYR A 290 9.97 -23.52 -52.21
CA TYR A 290 11.05 -22.70 -52.81
C TYR A 290 12.09 -23.53 -53.56
N THR A 291 12.38 -24.76 -53.11
CA THR A 291 13.31 -25.64 -53.85
C THR A 291 12.69 -26.22 -55.12
N THR A 292 11.37 -26.41 -55.16
CA THR A 292 10.66 -27.05 -56.27
C THR A 292 10.32 -26.06 -57.37
N ASP A 293 9.96 -24.83 -57.01
CA ASP A 293 9.59 -23.76 -57.95
C ASP A 293 10.79 -22.99 -58.54
N LEU A 294 12.03 -23.40 -58.20
CA LEU A 294 13.29 -22.79 -58.66
C LEU A 294 13.59 -23.13 -60.13
N SER A 295 12.71 -22.67 -61.03
CA SER A 295 12.85 -22.82 -62.49
C SER A 295 13.08 -21.49 -63.22
N ILE A 296 13.13 -20.35 -62.53
CA ILE A 296 13.42 -19.04 -63.14
C ILE A 296 14.40 -18.23 -62.27
N GLU A 297 15.40 -17.66 -62.94
CA GLU A 297 16.66 -17.14 -62.44
C GLU A 297 16.52 -15.71 -61.87
N LEU A 298 16.60 -15.54 -60.53
CA LEU A 298 16.74 -14.24 -59.86
C LEU A 298 17.59 -14.35 -58.57
N ASP A 299 18.69 -13.60 -58.47
CA ASP A 299 19.66 -13.67 -57.34
C ASP A 299 19.03 -13.35 -55.97
N THR A 300 17.97 -12.54 -55.95
CA THR A 300 17.20 -12.19 -54.73
C THR A 300 16.44 -13.37 -54.13
N GLU A 301 16.00 -14.34 -54.92
CA GLU A 301 15.30 -15.53 -54.39
C GLU A 301 16.26 -16.55 -53.78
N ARG A 302 17.50 -16.61 -54.28
CA ARG A 302 18.56 -17.48 -53.76
C ARG A 302 19.03 -17.08 -52.36
N GLU A 303 19.15 -15.78 -52.08
CA GLU A 303 19.51 -15.30 -50.74
C GLU A 303 18.36 -15.47 -49.73
N ASN A 304 17.11 -15.32 -50.19
CA ASN A 304 15.93 -15.62 -49.37
C ASN A 304 15.84 -17.12 -49.03
N MET A 305 16.17 -18.02 -49.96
CA MET A 305 16.22 -19.47 -49.74
C MET A 305 17.23 -19.85 -48.63
N LYS A 306 18.45 -19.30 -48.66
CA LYS A 306 19.46 -19.53 -47.62
C LYS A 306 18.98 -19.04 -46.24
N CYS A 307 18.26 -17.92 -46.20
CA CYS A 307 17.65 -17.41 -44.97
C CYS A 307 16.55 -18.35 -44.44
N VAL A 308 15.63 -18.82 -45.30
CA VAL A 308 14.56 -19.76 -44.91
C VAL A 308 15.14 -21.08 -44.40
N LEU A 309 16.16 -21.62 -45.05
CA LEU A 309 16.89 -22.80 -44.59
C LEU A 309 17.54 -22.57 -43.22
N GLY A 310 18.19 -21.41 -43.03
CA GLY A 310 18.75 -21.01 -41.74
C GLY A 310 17.69 -20.96 -40.63
N PHE A 311 16.53 -20.36 -40.89
CA PHE A 311 15.42 -20.31 -39.94
C PHE A 311 14.82 -21.70 -39.66
N ALA A 312 14.70 -22.57 -40.66
CA ALA A 312 14.21 -23.94 -40.49
C ALA A 312 15.14 -24.78 -39.59
N ILE A 313 16.46 -24.69 -39.80
CA ILE A 313 17.46 -25.39 -38.98
C ILE A 313 17.42 -24.87 -37.53
N VAL A 314 17.44 -23.55 -37.35
CA VAL A 314 17.40 -22.93 -36.01
C VAL A 314 16.09 -23.28 -35.28
N SER A 315 14.94 -23.20 -35.95
CA SER A 315 13.64 -23.57 -35.40
C SER A 315 13.58 -25.04 -34.99
N THR A 316 14.19 -25.93 -35.78
CA THR A 316 14.29 -27.37 -35.46
C THR A 316 15.14 -27.61 -34.22
N ILE A 317 16.29 -26.93 -34.09
CA ILE A 317 17.16 -27.04 -32.90
C ILE A 317 16.44 -26.53 -31.65
N ILE A 318 15.80 -25.36 -31.72
CA ILE A 318 15.04 -24.80 -30.59
C ILE A 318 13.87 -25.72 -30.20
N THR A 319 13.14 -26.25 -31.18
CA THR A 319 12.04 -27.20 -30.95
C THR A 319 12.55 -28.48 -30.27
N ALA A 320 13.66 -29.04 -30.73
CA ALA A 320 14.28 -30.22 -30.11
C ALA A 320 14.69 -29.95 -28.65
N ILE A 321 15.34 -28.81 -28.37
CA ILE A 321 15.73 -28.42 -27.00
C ILE A 321 14.49 -28.28 -26.10
N LEU A 322 13.45 -27.58 -26.55
CA LEU A 322 12.22 -27.38 -25.77
C LEU A 322 11.49 -28.70 -25.52
N LEU A 323 11.42 -29.61 -26.51
CA LEU A 323 10.83 -30.94 -26.33
C LEU A 323 11.62 -31.79 -25.35
N VAL A 324 12.95 -31.75 -25.38
CA VAL A 324 13.81 -32.42 -24.39
C VAL A 324 13.58 -31.86 -23.00
N LEU A 325 13.51 -30.54 -22.84
CA LEU A 325 13.20 -29.91 -21.54
C LEU A 325 11.82 -30.34 -21.02
N ILE A 326 10.78 -30.31 -21.86
CA ILE A 326 9.44 -30.79 -21.51
C ILE A 326 9.50 -32.26 -21.09
N PHE A 327 10.24 -33.10 -21.82
CA PHE A 327 10.40 -34.52 -21.52
C PHE A 327 11.08 -34.76 -20.16
N VAL A 328 12.19 -34.07 -19.90
CA VAL A 328 12.93 -34.13 -18.63
C VAL A 328 12.02 -33.69 -17.46
N PHE A 329 11.22 -32.65 -17.66
CA PHE A 329 10.33 -32.13 -16.62
C PHE A 329 9.04 -32.94 -16.43
N ARG A 330 8.72 -33.96 -17.25
CA ARG A 330 7.48 -34.77 -17.10
C ARG A 330 7.30 -35.35 -15.68
N LYS A 331 8.39 -35.82 -15.06
CA LYS A 331 8.35 -36.34 -13.68
C LYS A 331 8.00 -35.24 -12.67
N ARG A 332 8.52 -34.02 -12.87
CA ARG A 332 8.23 -32.86 -12.02
C ARG A 332 6.80 -32.35 -12.23
N ILE A 333 6.31 -32.33 -13.47
CA ILE A 333 4.93 -31.96 -13.81
C ILE A 333 3.94 -32.89 -13.12
N LYS A 334 4.18 -34.22 -13.14
CA LYS A 334 3.34 -35.19 -12.43
C LYS A 334 3.30 -34.95 -10.92
N LEU A 335 4.45 -34.62 -10.31
CA LEU A 335 4.53 -34.28 -8.88
C LEU A 335 3.75 -33.00 -8.57
N THR A 336 3.91 -31.96 -9.39
CA THR A 336 3.20 -30.69 -9.23
C THR A 336 1.69 -30.86 -9.37
N VAL A 337 1.22 -31.65 -10.35
CA VAL A 337 -0.21 -31.99 -10.50
C VAL A 337 -0.74 -32.72 -9.27
N ALA A 338 0.00 -33.70 -8.74
CA ALA A 338 -0.39 -34.39 -7.51
C ALA A 338 -0.46 -33.42 -6.30
N LEU A 339 0.49 -32.48 -6.19
CA LEU A 339 0.49 -31.45 -5.15
C LEU A 339 -0.74 -30.54 -5.26
N PHE A 340 -1.12 -30.12 -6.47
CA PHE A 340 -2.34 -29.34 -6.70
C PHE A 340 -3.60 -30.11 -6.33
N GLN A 341 -3.68 -31.40 -6.66
CA GLN A 341 -4.82 -32.25 -6.27
C GLN A 341 -4.96 -32.35 -4.74
N VAL A 342 -3.84 -32.56 -4.02
CA VAL A 342 -3.83 -32.58 -2.55
C VAL A 342 -4.23 -31.22 -1.99
N THR A 343 -3.72 -30.13 -2.55
CA THR A 343 -4.06 -28.76 -2.14
C THR A 343 -5.55 -28.50 -2.31
N ASN A 344 -6.13 -28.89 -3.45
CA ASN A 344 -7.57 -28.75 -3.72
C ASN A 344 -8.41 -29.56 -2.72
N LYS A 345 -7.95 -30.76 -2.36
CA LYS A 345 -8.60 -31.59 -1.33
C LYS A 345 -8.55 -30.94 0.05
N ALA A 346 -7.43 -30.29 0.41
CA ALA A 346 -7.29 -29.56 1.66
C ALA A 346 -8.28 -28.39 1.74
N ILE A 347 -8.41 -27.62 0.65
CA ILE A 347 -9.31 -26.47 0.61
C ILE A 347 -10.78 -26.89 0.62
N ASN A 348 -11.15 -27.95 -0.10
CA ASN A 348 -12.52 -28.48 -0.04
C ASN A 348 -12.89 -28.99 1.35
N SER A 349 -11.91 -29.50 2.11
CA SER A 349 -12.12 -29.91 3.50
C SER A 349 -12.16 -28.74 4.48
N SER A 350 -11.66 -27.56 4.07
CA SER A 350 -11.52 -26.38 4.94
C SER A 350 -11.73 -25.09 4.14
N PRO A 351 -13.00 -24.76 3.80
CA PRO A 351 -13.32 -23.64 2.91
C PRO A 351 -12.88 -22.28 3.47
N PHE A 352 -12.73 -22.15 4.80
CA PHE A 352 -12.21 -20.95 5.43
C PHE A 352 -10.79 -20.56 4.94
N LEU A 353 -10.03 -21.48 4.31
CA LEU A 353 -8.69 -21.18 3.77
C LEU A 353 -8.75 -20.13 2.65
N LEU A 354 -9.90 -20.02 1.98
CA LEU A 354 -10.17 -19.01 0.96
C LEU A 354 -10.39 -17.61 1.53
N PHE A 355 -10.88 -17.51 2.77
CA PHE A 355 -11.15 -16.22 3.41
C PHE A 355 -9.93 -15.64 4.10
N GLN A 356 -8.90 -16.47 4.37
CA GLN A 356 -7.67 -16.03 5.04
C GLN A 356 -6.96 -14.86 4.32
N PRO A 357 -6.79 -14.83 2.98
CA PRO A 357 -6.20 -13.68 2.28
C PRO A 357 -7.08 -12.43 2.33
N VAL A 358 -8.40 -12.58 2.32
CA VAL A 358 -9.36 -11.46 2.37
C VAL A 358 -9.26 -10.73 3.71
N TRP A 359 -9.26 -11.48 4.81
CA TRP A 359 -9.08 -10.90 6.15
C TRP A 359 -7.71 -10.22 6.30
N THR A 360 -6.65 -10.82 5.74
CA THR A 360 -5.31 -10.22 5.76
C THR A 360 -5.27 -8.90 4.97
N PHE A 361 -5.93 -8.86 3.81
CA PHE A 361 -6.05 -7.64 3.00
C PHE A 361 -6.82 -6.54 3.74
N ALA A 362 -7.93 -6.88 4.42
CA ALA A 362 -8.67 -5.93 5.23
C ALA A 362 -7.82 -5.32 6.37
N ILE A 363 -7.03 -6.15 7.06
CA ILE A 363 -6.08 -5.68 8.09
C ILE A 363 -5.02 -4.76 7.48
N LEU A 364 -4.46 -5.12 6.32
CA LEU A 364 -3.45 -4.31 5.64
C LEU A 364 -4.02 -2.95 5.19
N ILE A 365 -5.24 -2.90 4.64
CA ILE A 365 -5.91 -1.64 4.29
C ILE A 365 -6.10 -0.78 5.53
N PHE A 366 -6.65 -1.35 6.60
CA PHE A 366 -6.88 -0.62 7.85
C PHE A 366 -5.56 -0.04 8.40
N PHE A 367 -4.51 -0.85 8.44
CA PHE A 367 -3.17 -0.41 8.84
C PHE A 367 -2.64 0.70 7.93
N TRP A 368 -2.79 0.57 6.61
CA TRP A 368 -2.31 1.57 5.66
C TRP A 368 -3.06 2.91 5.80
N VAL A 369 -4.38 2.88 5.98
CA VAL A 369 -5.19 4.08 6.24
C VAL A 369 -4.75 4.77 7.54
N LEU A 370 -4.57 4.01 8.63
CA LEU A 370 -4.05 4.55 9.88
C LEU A 370 -2.64 5.14 9.70
N TRP A 371 -1.78 4.45 8.97
CA TRP A 371 -0.42 4.89 8.71
C TRP A 371 -0.39 6.22 7.94
N VAL A 372 -1.22 6.36 6.89
CA VAL A 372 -1.37 7.60 6.12
C VAL A 372 -1.95 8.72 6.98
N ALA A 373 -2.96 8.44 7.80
CA ALA A 373 -3.54 9.43 8.71
C ALA A 373 -2.50 9.97 9.71
N VAL A 374 -1.68 9.10 10.29
CA VAL A 374 -0.57 9.50 11.17
C VAL A 374 0.49 10.28 10.40
N LEU A 375 0.84 9.86 9.18
CA LEU A 375 1.82 10.57 8.36
C LEU A 375 1.36 12.00 8.04
N LEU A 376 0.11 12.17 7.63
CA LEU A 376 -0.48 13.48 7.35
C LEU A 376 -0.51 14.35 8.61
N SER A 377 -0.94 13.78 9.74
CA SER A 377 -0.98 14.49 11.02
C SER A 377 0.42 14.90 11.48
N LEU A 378 1.41 14.02 11.34
CA LEU A 378 2.81 14.28 11.63
C LEU A 378 3.39 15.38 10.72
N GLY A 379 3.02 15.40 9.44
CA GLY A 379 3.40 16.46 8.51
C GLY A 379 2.82 17.84 8.85
N THR A 380 1.69 17.88 9.57
CA THR A 380 1.09 19.13 10.08
C THR A 380 1.58 19.54 11.46
N ALA A 381 2.31 18.67 12.16
CA ALA A 381 2.84 18.97 13.47
C ALA A 381 3.98 20.01 13.33
N GLY A 382 3.87 21.11 14.07
CA GLY A 382 4.81 22.22 14.00
C GLY A 382 4.38 23.35 14.91
N SER A 383 5.35 24.08 15.45
CA SER A 383 5.11 25.27 16.25
C SER A 383 4.79 26.45 15.34
N ALA A 384 3.82 27.26 15.73
CA ALA A 384 3.59 28.56 15.11
C ALA A 384 4.77 29.50 15.43
N GLN A 385 5.42 30.04 14.40
CA GLN A 385 6.39 31.12 14.51
C GLN A 385 5.85 32.34 13.78
N VAL A 386 6.06 33.52 14.36
CA VAL A 386 5.62 34.78 13.76
C VAL A 386 6.74 35.35 12.91
N ILE A 387 6.42 35.71 11.67
CA ILE A 387 7.32 36.39 10.73
C ILE A 387 7.08 37.91 10.82
N GLU A 388 8.07 38.70 10.38
CA GLU A 388 7.88 40.14 10.15
C GLU A 388 6.59 40.43 9.37
N GLY A 389 5.76 41.34 9.90
CA GLY A 389 4.42 41.63 9.37
C GLY A 389 3.27 40.92 10.10
N GLY A 390 3.53 40.17 11.17
CA GLY A 390 2.50 39.55 12.02
C GLY A 390 1.85 38.30 11.41
N GLN A 391 2.46 37.74 10.36
CA GLN A 391 2.05 36.49 9.73
C GLN A 391 2.57 35.29 10.52
N VAL A 392 1.86 34.15 10.44
CA VAL A 392 2.20 32.93 11.17
C VAL A 392 2.65 31.84 10.21
N GLU A 393 3.87 31.34 10.41
CA GLU A 393 4.39 30.16 9.71
C GLU A 393 4.58 28.99 10.67
N PHE A 394 4.14 27.81 10.23
CA PHE A 394 4.33 26.56 10.98
C PHE A 394 5.62 25.89 10.54
N THR A 395 6.64 25.94 11.39
CA THR A 395 7.92 25.28 11.16
C THR A 395 7.94 23.90 11.82
N PRO A 396 8.38 22.84 11.10
CA PRO A 396 8.49 21.51 11.69
C PRO A 396 9.66 21.45 12.68
N LEU A 397 9.45 20.83 13.84
CA LEU A 397 10.50 20.61 14.82
C LEU A 397 11.52 19.57 14.32
N LEU A 398 12.78 19.70 14.73
CA LEU A 398 13.89 18.78 14.37
C LEU A 398 13.57 17.30 14.63
N GLY A 399 12.82 16.99 15.71
CA GLY A 399 12.42 15.63 16.05
C GLY A 399 11.50 14.96 15.01
N ILE A 400 10.68 15.74 14.30
CA ILE A 400 9.73 15.25 13.29
C ILE A 400 10.48 14.61 12.10
N ARG A 401 11.67 15.12 11.77
CA ARG A 401 12.50 14.58 10.68
C ARG A 401 12.98 13.16 10.95
N TYR A 402 13.24 12.80 12.20
CA TYR A 402 13.62 11.43 12.59
C TYR A 402 12.40 10.51 12.76
N MET A 403 11.27 11.04 13.23
CA MET A 403 10.01 10.29 13.34
C MET A 403 9.53 9.77 11.97
N TRP A 404 9.77 10.51 10.89
CA TRP A 404 9.40 10.09 9.53
C TRP A 404 10.04 8.76 9.11
N TRP A 405 11.36 8.61 9.31
CA TRP A 405 12.07 7.37 8.98
C TRP A 405 11.61 6.20 9.85
N TYR A 406 11.36 6.45 11.14
CA TYR A 406 10.82 5.44 12.04
C TYR A 406 9.45 4.95 11.59
N HIS A 407 8.56 5.87 11.22
CA HIS A 407 7.22 5.57 10.71
C HIS A 407 7.28 4.78 9.39
N LEU A 408 8.22 5.12 8.49
CA LEU A 408 8.44 4.39 7.23
C LEU A 408 8.95 2.96 7.46
N ILE A 409 9.93 2.78 8.35
CA ILE A 409 10.41 1.43 8.71
C ILE A 409 9.25 0.62 9.32
N GLY A 410 8.41 1.27 10.13
CA GLY A 410 7.23 0.65 10.72
C GLY A 410 6.20 0.19 9.71
N LEU A 411 6.00 0.93 8.59
CA LEU A 411 5.15 0.51 7.48
C LEU A 411 5.60 -0.84 6.91
N ILE A 412 6.89 -0.93 6.57
CA ILE A 412 7.44 -2.11 5.89
C ILE A 412 7.44 -3.30 6.83
N TRP A 413 8.01 -3.14 8.03
CA TRP A 413 8.16 -4.25 8.97
C TRP A 413 6.81 -4.80 9.45
N THR A 414 5.84 -3.93 9.72
CA THR A 414 4.48 -4.34 10.10
C THR A 414 3.76 -5.05 8.95
N SER A 415 3.88 -4.54 7.72
CA SER A 415 3.25 -5.18 6.56
C SER A 415 3.81 -6.58 6.32
N GLU A 416 5.14 -6.75 6.41
CA GLU A 416 5.78 -8.06 6.32
C GLU A 416 5.38 -8.99 7.47
N PHE A 417 5.22 -8.46 8.69
CA PHE A 417 4.73 -9.24 9.83
C PHE A 417 3.31 -9.76 9.59
N ILE A 418 2.41 -8.92 9.10
CA ILE A 418 1.01 -9.31 8.78
C ILE A 418 1.00 -10.40 7.70
N LEU A 419 1.80 -10.26 6.64
CA LEU A 419 1.93 -11.26 5.57
C LEU A 419 2.56 -12.57 6.06
N ALA A 420 3.57 -12.50 6.93
CA ALA A 420 4.18 -13.68 7.52
C ALA A 420 3.21 -14.42 8.46
N CYS A 421 2.36 -13.70 9.20
CA CYS A 421 1.27 -14.29 9.98
C CYS A 421 0.29 -15.06 9.09
N GLN A 422 -0.07 -14.50 7.93
CA GLN A 422 -0.93 -15.17 6.95
C GLN A 422 -0.30 -16.48 6.47
N GLN A 423 0.96 -16.45 6.03
CA GLN A 423 1.66 -17.63 5.51
C GLN A 423 1.75 -18.75 6.55
N MET A 424 2.14 -18.41 7.78
CA MET A 424 2.27 -19.39 8.86
C MET A 424 0.90 -19.96 9.29
N THR A 425 -0.16 -19.15 9.27
CA THR A 425 -1.52 -19.61 9.55
C THR A 425 -2.00 -20.63 8.51
N ILE A 426 -1.79 -20.36 7.22
CA ILE A 426 -2.13 -21.27 6.12
C ILE A 426 -1.34 -22.57 6.23
N VAL A 427 -0.02 -22.49 6.45
CA VAL A 427 0.84 -23.66 6.61
C VAL A 427 0.37 -24.51 7.80
N GLY A 428 0.11 -23.89 8.96
CA GLY A 428 -0.35 -24.62 10.14
C GLY A 428 -1.71 -25.31 9.95
N ALA A 429 -2.64 -24.68 9.23
CA ALA A 429 -3.93 -25.28 8.90
C ALA A 429 -3.77 -26.47 7.93
N VAL A 430 -2.95 -26.34 6.89
CA VAL A 430 -2.69 -27.41 5.91
C VAL A 430 -1.95 -28.58 6.54
N VAL A 431 -0.94 -28.32 7.39
CA VAL A 431 -0.19 -29.36 8.11
C VAL A 431 -1.11 -30.12 9.06
N THR A 432 -1.95 -29.41 9.83
CA THR A 432 -2.91 -30.04 10.75
C THR A 432 -3.89 -30.94 10.00
N TRP A 433 -4.39 -30.49 8.85
CA TRP A 433 -5.27 -31.31 8.01
C TRP A 433 -4.55 -32.49 7.36
N TYR A 434 -3.36 -32.28 6.78
CA TYR A 434 -2.63 -33.30 6.01
C TYR A 434 -2.14 -34.45 6.89
N PHE A 435 -1.66 -34.14 8.11
CA PHE A 435 -1.16 -35.14 9.05
C PHE A 435 -2.24 -35.64 10.03
N ASN A 436 -3.51 -35.23 9.90
CA ASN A 436 -4.56 -35.80 10.73
C ASN A 436 -4.80 -37.28 10.36
N ARG A 437 -4.38 -38.17 11.27
CA ARG A 437 -4.48 -39.62 11.12
C ARG A 437 -5.93 -40.11 11.33
N ASN A 438 -6.71 -39.40 12.14
CA ASN A 438 -8.11 -39.77 12.43
C ASN A 438 -9.07 -38.97 11.56
N LYS A 439 -9.45 -39.54 10.41
CA LYS A 439 -10.37 -38.89 9.46
C LYS A 439 -11.81 -38.77 9.98
N ASN A 440 -12.15 -39.49 11.05
CA ASN A 440 -13.47 -39.48 11.67
C ASN A 440 -13.62 -38.38 12.73
N ASP A 441 -12.53 -37.70 13.08
CA ASP A 441 -12.49 -36.56 14.02
C ASP A 441 -11.70 -35.40 13.37
N PRO A 442 -12.29 -34.72 12.38
CA PRO A 442 -11.68 -33.55 11.79
C PRO A 442 -11.66 -32.40 12.80
N SER A 443 -10.56 -31.65 12.86
CA SER A 443 -10.52 -30.42 13.64
C SER A 443 -11.61 -29.45 13.15
N ASP A 444 -12.56 -29.07 14.01
CA ASP A 444 -13.72 -28.24 13.63
C ASP A 444 -13.31 -26.92 12.95
N HIS A 445 -12.22 -26.31 13.42
CA HIS A 445 -11.73 -25.01 12.94
C HIS A 445 -10.19 -24.98 12.80
N PRO A 446 -9.61 -25.56 11.72
CA PRO A 446 -8.17 -25.70 11.57
C PRO A 446 -7.45 -24.35 11.45
N ILE A 447 -8.11 -23.34 10.87
CA ILE A 447 -7.54 -22.00 10.71
C ILE A 447 -7.53 -21.24 12.02
N LEU A 448 -8.64 -21.26 12.76
CA LEU A 448 -8.72 -20.57 14.04
C LEU A 448 -7.77 -21.21 15.07
N SER A 449 -7.66 -22.54 15.04
CA SER A 449 -6.66 -23.27 15.81
C SER A 449 -5.23 -22.87 15.41
N SER A 450 -4.90 -22.90 14.11
CA SER A 450 -3.59 -22.49 13.59
C SER A 450 -3.24 -21.04 13.97
N LEU A 451 -4.20 -20.13 13.85
CA LEU A 451 -4.06 -18.73 14.22
C LEU A 451 -3.84 -18.56 15.74
N SER A 452 -4.59 -19.29 16.57
CA SER A 452 -4.38 -19.29 18.01
C SER A 452 -2.99 -19.80 18.38
N ILE A 453 -2.52 -20.86 17.72
CA ILE A 453 -1.18 -21.42 17.95
C ILE A 453 -0.10 -20.41 17.55
N LEU A 454 -0.28 -19.75 16.41
CA LEU A 454 0.59 -18.67 15.96
C LEU A 454 0.67 -17.54 16.99
N LEU A 455 -0.50 -17.05 17.43
CA LEU A 455 -0.57 -15.92 18.36
C LEU A 455 -0.05 -16.27 19.76
N CYS A 456 -0.22 -17.50 20.22
CA CYS A 456 0.19 -17.90 21.57
C CYS A 456 1.65 -18.38 21.64
N TYR A 457 2.19 -19.01 20.59
CA TYR A 457 3.48 -19.69 20.67
C TYR A 457 4.52 -19.21 19.65
N HIS A 458 4.13 -18.75 18.46
CA HIS A 458 5.07 -18.54 17.35
C HIS A 458 5.23 -17.09 16.87
N GLN A 459 4.63 -16.12 17.55
CA GLN A 459 4.76 -14.71 17.18
C GLN A 459 6.22 -14.24 17.08
N GLY A 460 7.09 -14.65 18.01
CA GLY A 460 8.49 -14.22 18.01
C GLY A 460 9.25 -14.68 16.75
N THR A 461 9.04 -15.92 16.31
CA THR A 461 9.67 -16.43 15.08
C THR A 461 9.14 -15.71 13.84
N VAL A 462 7.84 -15.40 13.81
CA VAL A 462 7.20 -14.65 12.71
C VAL A 462 7.75 -13.22 12.64
N VAL A 463 7.88 -12.55 13.79
CA VAL A 463 8.50 -11.22 13.93
C VAL A 463 9.95 -11.22 13.44
N LYS A 464 10.74 -12.21 13.85
CA LYS A 464 12.13 -12.35 13.43
C LYS A 464 12.23 -12.58 11.93
N GLY A 465 11.38 -13.44 11.38
CA GLY A 465 11.28 -13.72 9.95
C GLY A 465 10.93 -12.46 9.15
N SER A 466 9.90 -11.72 9.57
CA SER A 466 9.48 -10.50 8.87
C SER A 466 10.53 -9.38 8.95
N PHE A 467 11.28 -9.29 10.05
CA PHE A 467 12.39 -8.36 10.19
C PHE A 467 13.53 -8.68 9.21
N LEU A 468 13.95 -9.94 9.13
CA LEU A 468 14.99 -10.38 8.19
C LEU A 468 14.59 -10.13 6.74
N ILE A 469 13.32 -10.40 6.39
CA ILE A 469 12.77 -10.09 5.06
C ILE A 469 12.87 -8.58 4.79
N THR A 470 12.48 -7.74 5.76
CA THR A 470 12.55 -6.28 5.66
C THR A 470 13.98 -5.78 5.40
N LEU A 471 14.96 -6.31 6.16
CA LEU A 471 16.37 -5.97 6.01
C LEU A 471 16.94 -6.31 4.64
N VAL A 472 16.47 -7.38 4.00
CA VAL A 472 16.92 -7.79 2.66
C VAL A 472 16.16 -7.07 1.55
N ARG A 473 14.88 -6.75 1.78
CA ARG A 473 13.98 -6.16 0.78
C ARG A 473 14.35 -4.72 0.45
N ILE A 474 14.70 -3.90 1.45
CA ILE A 474 15.07 -2.49 1.24
C ILE A 474 16.29 -2.35 0.33
N PRO A 475 17.45 -3.01 0.61
CA PRO A 475 18.57 -3.01 -0.30
C PRO A 475 18.16 -3.49 -1.69
N ARG A 476 17.44 -4.62 -1.80
CA ARG A 476 17.04 -5.19 -3.09
C ARG A 476 16.26 -4.18 -3.97
N VAL A 477 15.30 -3.45 -3.41
CA VAL A 477 14.54 -2.43 -4.15
C VAL A 477 15.46 -1.29 -4.61
N ILE A 478 16.37 -0.83 -3.74
CA ILE A 478 17.35 0.21 -4.08
C ILE A 478 18.29 -0.27 -5.20
N LEU A 479 18.80 -1.51 -5.13
CA LEU A 479 19.68 -2.05 -6.18
C LEU A 479 18.96 -2.15 -7.53
N ILE A 480 17.70 -2.59 -7.53
CA ILE A 480 16.87 -2.68 -8.76
C ILE A 480 16.61 -1.29 -9.33
N TYR A 481 16.24 -0.33 -8.48
CA TYR A 481 16.00 1.04 -8.92
C TYR A 481 17.25 1.69 -9.53
N ILE A 482 18.41 1.52 -8.91
CA ILE A 482 19.70 1.99 -9.45
C ILE A 482 20.00 1.30 -10.78
N HIS A 483 19.79 -0.01 -10.87
CA HIS A 483 20.01 -0.76 -12.10
C HIS A 483 19.13 -0.24 -13.25
N ASP A 484 17.84 -0.02 -13.01
CA ASP A 484 16.91 0.42 -14.05
C ASP A 484 17.17 1.88 -14.47
N THR A 485 17.48 2.76 -13.51
CA THR A 485 17.87 4.16 -13.80
C THR A 485 19.17 4.24 -14.60
N LEU A 486 20.14 3.35 -14.33
CA LEU A 486 21.40 3.29 -15.07
C LEU A 486 21.25 2.62 -16.45
N LYS A 487 20.24 1.77 -16.63
CA LYS A 487 19.93 1.14 -17.92
C LYS A 487 19.37 2.15 -18.93
N ASP A 488 18.57 3.11 -18.45
CA ASP A 488 17.97 4.14 -19.30
C ASP A 488 18.95 5.26 -19.69
N LYS A 489 20.01 5.48 -18.92
CA LYS A 489 21.09 6.42 -19.26
C LYS A 489 22.23 5.70 -19.97
N HIS A 490 22.08 5.55 -21.29
CA HIS A 490 23.00 4.88 -22.21
C HIS A 490 24.34 5.65 -22.44
N SER A 491 25.03 6.11 -21.39
CA SER A 491 26.33 6.77 -21.50
C SER A 491 27.49 5.80 -21.27
N SER A 492 28.63 6.00 -21.97
CA SER A 492 29.80 5.11 -21.93
C SER A 492 30.41 4.88 -20.54
N TRP A 493 30.10 5.72 -19.54
CA TRP A 493 30.51 5.54 -18.14
C TRP A 493 29.80 4.35 -17.47
N SER A 494 28.56 4.03 -17.87
CA SER A 494 27.80 2.89 -17.33
C SER A 494 28.51 1.56 -17.61
N ARG A 495 29.10 1.38 -18.80
CA ARG A 495 29.80 0.13 -19.19
C ARG A 495 31.02 -0.20 -18.33
N GLY A 496 31.74 0.82 -17.85
CA GLY A 496 32.88 0.63 -16.95
C GLY A 496 32.46 0.22 -15.53
N MET A 497 31.38 0.83 -15.02
CA MET A 497 30.85 0.54 -13.69
C MET A 497 30.14 -0.82 -13.62
N PHE A 498 29.53 -1.28 -14.72
CA PHE A 498 28.96 -2.63 -14.84
C PHE A 498 30.02 -3.74 -14.83
N ARG A 499 31.27 -3.45 -15.24
CA ARG A 499 32.37 -4.43 -15.26
C ARG A 499 33.12 -4.55 -13.93
N CYS A 500 33.13 -3.48 -13.12
CA CYS A 500 33.79 -3.48 -11.81
C CYS A 500 32.88 -3.97 -10.66
N CYS A 501 31.58 -4.16 -10.92
CA CYS A 501 30.58 -4.52 -9.89
C CYS A 501 30.09 -5.98 -9.99
N CYS A 502 31.01 -6.93 -10.15
CA CYS A 502 30.76 -8.37 -9.94
C CYS A 502 30.01 -8.60 -8.62
N CYS A 503 30.34 -7.79 -7.61
CA CYS A 503 29.74 -7.76 -6.28
C CYS A 503 28.24 -7.47 -6.27
N PHE A 504 27.71 -6.62 -7.16
CA PHE A 504 26.28 -6.25 -7.14
C PHE A 504 25.41 -7.35 -7.75
N SER A 505 25.85 -7.94 -8.86
CA SER A 505 25.17 -9.09 -9.46
C SER A 505 25.33 -10.37 -8.63
N CYS A 506 26.46 -10.50 -7.91
CA CYS A 506 26.67 -11.56 -6.93
C CYS A 506 25.82 -11.34 -5.67
N LEU A 507 25.72 -10.11 -5.14
CA LEU A 507 24.87 -9.76 -3.99
C LEU A 507 23.40 -9.96 -4.33
N ALA A 508 22.94 -9.53 -5.51
CA ALA A 508 21.57 -9.78 -5.97
C ALA A 508 21.26 -11.28 -6.11
N ARG A 509 22.21 -12.08 -6.64
CA ARG A 509 22.09 -13.55 -6.69
C ARG A 509 22.15 -14.20 -5.31
N HIS A 510 22.99 -13.71 -4.41
CA HIS A 510 23.14 -14.23 -3.05
C HIS A 510 21.92 -13.89 -2.19
N LEU A 511 21.35 -12.69 -2.33
CA LEU A 511 20.07 -12.31 -1.70
C LEU A 511 18.88 -13.10 -2.28
N HIS A 512 18.91 -13.43 -3.57
CA HIS A 512 17.93 -14.33 -4.18
C HIS A 512 18.05 -15.76 -3.60
N HIS A 513 19.28 -16.26 -3.43
CA HIS A 513 19.55 -17.55 -2.78
C HIS A 513 19.15 -17.56 -1.30
N LEU A 514 19.41 -16.50 -0.53
CA LEU A 514 19.01 -16.40 0.88
C LEU A 514 17.49 -16.43 1.07
N ASN A 515 16.71 -15.92 0.11
CA ASN A 515 15.25 -16.05 0.13
C ASN A 515 14.77 -17.48 -0.23
N GLN A 516 15.56 -18.19 -1.04
CA GLN A 516 15.33 -19.61 -1.36
C GLN A 516 15.74 -20.53 -0.20
N GLU A 517 16.73 -20.13 0.59
CA GLU A 517 17.20 -20.80 1.80
C GLU A 517 16.31 -20.49 3.02
N SER A 518 15.77 -19.28 3.20
CA SER A 518 14.80 -19.01 4.28
C SER A 518 13.49 -19.78 4.09
N SER A 519 13.07 -19.97 2.83
CA SER A 519 11.94 -20.84 2.47
C SER A 519 12.25 -22.34 2.53
N ARG A 520 13.53 -22.74 2.60
CA ARG A 520 13.99 -24.12 2.85
C ARG A 520 14.24 -24.43 4.32
N GLY A 521 14.78 -23.48 5.10
CA GLY A 521 15.02 -23.62 6.53
C GLY A 521 13.74 -23.77 7.36
N GLN A 522 12.58 -23.40 6.79
CA GLN A 522 11.26 -23.67 7.36
C GLN A 522 10.71 -25.07 7.02
N LYS A 523 11.43 -25.86 6.21
CA LYS A 523 11.13 -27.28 5.91
C LYS A 523 12.01 -28.28 6.68
N GLU A 524 13.07 -27.81 7.35
CA GLU A 524 13.92 -28.61 8.23
C GLU A 524 13.93 -28.00 9.65
N LYS A 525 12.78 -28.09 10.33
CA LYS A 525 12.73 -28.21 11.80
C LYS A 525 11.37 -28.71 12.25
#